data_AF-A0A497HBP3-F1
#
_entry.id   AF-A0A497HBP3-F1
#
_cell.length_a   1.000
_cell.length_b   1.000
_cell.length_c   1.000
_cell.angle_alpha   90.00
_cell.angle_beta   90.00
_cell.angle_gamma   90.00
#
_symmetry.space_group_name_H-M   'P 1'
#
loop_
_entity.id
_entity.type
_entity.pdbx_description
1 polymer ?
#
loop_
_entity_poly.entity_id
_entity_poly.type
_entity_poly.pdbx_seq_one_letter_code
_entity_poly.pdbx_strand_id
1 'polypeptide(L)'
;MLSVVNLEEIKSDDLETRQPIETPAIPDDLKATAREKLSHVRVACFYMTITDGRIFNRSYDDVIDILKGVRTDFVFGAFHHWITCPERCEDIFDAPPECIDPSKIQEQYERCKEHGYSFTEFQNATEKIKAEVPDAVIGVSLPLEFLNPCSRNSITGEFLLRNETWEMALDPSKWGIPVTREEFQTWWAERHGWVKEEPYNPKEEMPFYFPDPSNPGFQELFLSHAKRLIDAGADAIWIDMLFMPSLLLEQLTGDVNHIAVRETFEASSEIVDKIHEYGSVSYTSLRARGTTHAL
;
A
#
# COMPACT_ATOMS: atom_id res chain seq x y z
N MET A 1 -26.23 -32.37 -30.33
CA MET A 1 -25.53 -33.65 -30.53
C MET A 1 -24.04 -33.35 -30.53
N LEU A 2 -23.44 -33.38 -29.36
CA LEU A 2 -22.00 -33.29 -29.15
C LEU A 2 -21.61 -34.65 -28.58
N SER A 3 -20.78 -35.39 -29.32
CA SER A 3 -20.34 -36.72 -28.94
C SER A 3 -19.39 -36.62 -27.75
N VAL A 4 -19.80 -37.23 -26.65
CA VAL A 4 -18.99 -37.48 -25.45
C VAL A 4 -17.83 -38.39 -25.85
N VAL A 5 -16.60 -37.92 -25.73
CA VAL A 5 -15.42 -38.78 -25.81
C VAL A 5 -15.17 -39.34 -24.42
N ASN A 6 -15.24 -40.67 -24.34
CA ASN A 6 -15.06 -41.47 -23.14
C ASN A 6 -13.61 -41.33 -22.64
N LEU A 7 -13.43 -40.99 -21.37
CA LEU A 7 -12.13 -40.75 -20.72
C LEU A 7 -11.51 -42.02 -20.10
N GLU A 8 -11.99 -43.19 -20.51
CA GLU A 8 -11.50 -44.49 -20.06
C GLU A 8 -10.84 -45.22 -21.24
N GLU A 9 -9.58 -44.88 -21.53
CA GLU A 9 -8.54 -45.76 -22.09
C GLU A 9 -7.29 -44.91 -22.42
N ILE A 10 -6.58 -44.45 -21.39
CA ILE A 10 -5.15 -44.15 -21.53
C ILE A 10 -4.41 -45.30 -20.88
N LYS A 11 -4.02 -46.27 -21.71
CA LYS A 11 -3.20 -47.42 -21.32
C LYS A 11 -1.85 -46.92 -20.79
N SER A 12 -1.42 -47.51 -19.68
CA SER A 12 -0.24 -47.14 -18.90
C SER A 12 1.08 -47.67 -19.48
N ASP A 13 1.28 -47.58 -20.80
CA ASP A 13 2.42 -48.26 -21.46
C ASP A 13 3.53 -47.34 -22.02
N ASP A 14 3.55 -46.04 -21.67
CA ASP A 14 4.61 -45.10 -22.12
C ASP A 14 5.42 -44.47 -20.97
N LEU A 15 5.70 -45.24 -19.90
CA LEU A 15 6.57 -44.80 -18.79
C LEU A 15 8.01 -45.34 -18.86
N GLU A 16 8.33 -46.22 -19.82
CA GLU A 16 9.68 -46.77 -19.98
C GLU A 16 10.30 -46.35 -21.31
N THR A 17 10.76 -45.10 -21.41
CA THR A 17 11.88 -44.64 -22.28
C THR A 17 12.03 -43.11 -22.26
N ARG A 18 12.13 -42.50 -21.07
CA ARG A 18 12.80 -41.19 -20.99
C ARG A 18 14.29 -41.44 -20.90
N GLN A 19 15.00 -41.33 -22.02
CA GLN A 19 16.46 -41.23 -21.99
C GLN A 19 16.82 -40.04 -21.07
N PRO A 20 17.77 -40.20 -20.14
CA PRO A 20 18.22 -39.08 -19.33
C PRO A 20 18.77 -38.03 -20.29
N ILE A 21 18.12 -36.86 -20.31
CA ILE A 21 18.66 -35.69 -20.98
C ILE A 21 19.93 -35.36 -20.20
N GLU A 22 21.10 -35.63 -20.79
CA GLU A 22 22.37 -35.16 -20.26
C GLU A 22 22.34 -33.63 -20.26
N THR A 23 22.08 -33.04 -19.10
CA THR A 23 22.19 -31.60 -18.92
C THR A 23 23.65 -31.23 -19.17
N PRO A 24 23.98 -30.42 -20.19
CA PRO A 24 25.35 -30.07 -20.48
C PRO A 24 25.98 -29.43 -19.26
N ALA A 25 27.13 -29.96 -18.81
CA ALA A 25 27.83 -29.41 -17.67
C ALA A 25 28.28 -27.98 -18.00
N ILE A 26 27.74 -27.00 -17.27
CA ILE A 26 28.14 -25.60 -17.43
C ILE A 26 29.62 -25.49 -16.99
N PRO A 27 30.51 -24.95 -17.85
CA PRO A 27 31.91 -24.70 -17.52
C PRO A 27 32.07 -23.88 -16.22
N ASP A 28 33.07 -24.22 -15.40
CA ASP A 28 33.24 -23.60 -14.07
C ASP A 28 33.69 -22.14 -14.14
N ASP A 29 34.40 -21.76 -15.20
CA ASP A 29 34.75 -20.36 -15.52
C ASP A 29 33.51 -19.52 -15.84
N LEU A 30 32.55 -20.09 -16.59
CA LEU A 30 31.27 -19.45 -16.84
C LEU A 30 30.44 -19.32 -15.55
N LYS A 31 30.44 -20.34 -14.67
CA LYS A 31 29.79 -20.25 -13.35
C LYS A 31 30.43 -19.17 -12.47
N ALA A 32 31.76 -19.09 -12.44
CA ALA A 32 32.48 -18.10 -11.64
C ALA A 32 32.20 -16.67 -12.13
N THR A 33 32.28 -16.45 -13.44
CA THR A 33 31.95 -15.16 -14.08
C THR A 33 30.50 -14.77 -13.83
N ALA A 34 29.57 -15.72 -13.92
CA ALA A 34 28.16 -15.47 -13.64
C ALA A 34 27.94 -15.10 -12.17
N ARG A 35 28.61 -15.78 -11.22
CA ARG A 35 28.53 -15.48 -9.78
C ARG A 35 29.06 -14.07 -9.46
N GLU A 36 30.17 -13.66 -10.08
CA GLU A 36 30.70 -12.31 -9.93
C GLU A 36 29.67 -11.26 -10.39
N LYS A 37 29.11 -11.43 -11.60
CA LYS A 37 28.07 -10.52 -12.12
C LYS A 37 26.83 -10.49 -11.23
N LEU A 38 26.36 -11.64 -10.79
CA LEU A 38 25.18 -11.75 -9.91
C LEU A 38 25.44 -11.20 -8.51
N SER A 39 26.69 -11.13 -8.04
CA SER A 39 27.01 -10.54 -6.74
C SER A 39 26.76 -9.02 -6.69
N HIS A 40 26.63 -8.37 -7.85
CA HIS A 40 26.29 -6.95 -7.98
C HIS A 40 24.79 -6.70 -8.22
N VAL A 41 23.99 -7.76 -8.35
CA VAL A 41 22.54 -7.65 -8.55
C VAL A 41 21.87 -7.47 -7.19
N ARG A 42 21.02 -6.44 -7.10
CA ARG A 42 20.11 -6.24 -5.96
C ARG A 42 18.78 -6.93 -6.23
N VAL A 43 18.23 -7.60 -5.23
CA VAL A 43 16.99 -8.38 -5.34
C VAL A 43 15.84 -7.65 -4.65
N ALA A 44 14.78 -7.38 -5.42
CA ALA A 44 13.53 -6.87 -4.88
C ALA A 44 12.47 -7.99 -4.82
N CYS A 45 11.84 -8.17 -3.66
CA CYS A 45 10.72 -9.07 -3.48
C CYS A 45 9.43 -8.27 -3.37
N PHE A 46 8.47 -8.56 -4.25
CA PHE A 46 7.17 -7.91 -4.24
C PHE A 46 6.16 -8.70 -3.41
N TYR A 47 5.45 -8.00 -2.53
CA TYR A 47 4.31 -8.49 -1.76
C TYR A 47 3.10 -7.58 -1.99
N MET A 48 1.90 -8.13 -1.75
CA MET A 48 0.71 -7.31 -1.52
C MET A 48 0.60 -6.91 -0.05
N THR A 49 0.80 -7.85 0.87
CA THR A 49 1.04 -7.57 2.29
C THR A 49 1.94 -8.68 2.84
N ILE A 50 3.03 -8.37 3.55
CA ILE A 50 3.93 -9.40 4.11
C ILE A 50 3.27 -10.25 5.20
N THR A 51 2.12 -9.81 5.72
CA THR A 51 1.35 -10.51 6.75
C THR A 51 0.29 -11.46 6.20
N ASP A 52 0.02 -11.44 4.88
CA ASP A 52 -1.06 -12.21 4.26
C ASP A 52 -0.76 -13.72 4.15
N GLY A 53 0.44 -14.14 4.53
CA GLY A 53 0.90 -15.52 4.44
C GLY A 53 -0.04 -16.53 5.09
N ARG A 54 -0.77 -16.15 6.15
CA ARG A 54 -1.74 -17.02 6.83
C ARG A 54 -2.81 -17.59 5.89
N ILE A 55 -3.21 -16.83 4.86
CA ILE A 55 -4.17 -17.25 3.82
C ILE A 55 -3.66 -18.47 3.04
N PHE A 56 -2.33 -18.59 2.91
CA PHE A 56 -1.65 -19.65 2.19
C PHE A 56 -0.91 -20.61 3.12
N ASN A 57 -1.26 -20.64 4.41
CA ASN A 57 -0.60 -21.43 5.45
C ASN A 57 0.92 -21.16 5.51
N ARG A 58 1.32 -19.90 5.33
CA ARG A 58 2.69 -19.41 5.43
C ARG A 58 2.86 -18.61 6.72
N SER A 59 3.83 -19.00 7.52
CA SER A 59 4.24 -18.31 8.74
C SER A 59 5.20 -17.16 8.46
N TYR A 60 5.53 -16.36 9.47
CA TYR A 60 6.60 -15.35 9.35
C TYR A 60 7.97 -15.99 9.14
N ASP A 61 8.22 -17.17 9.71
CA ASP A 61 9.48 -17.88 9.54
C ASP A 61 9.65 -18.32 8.07
N ASP A 62 8.57 -18.77 7.42
CA ASP A 62 8.59 -19.10 5.99
C ASP A 62 8.86 -17.85 5.12
N VAL A 63 8.31 -16.68 5.48
CA VAL A 63 8.62 -15.43 4.79
C VAL A 63 10.09 -15.08 4.95
N ILE A 64 10.63 -15.17 6.17
CA ILE A 64 12.04 -14.91 6.46
C ILE A 64 12.95 -15.85 5.67
N ASP A 65 12.63 -17.15 5.62
CA ASP A 65 13.40 -18.15 4.88
C ASP A 65 13.42 -17.85 3.37
N ILE A 66 12.30 -17.38 2.80
CA ILE A 66 12.24 -16.92 1.41
C ILE A 66 13.18 -15.73 1.22
N LEU A 67 13.06 -14.69 2.05
CA LEU A 67 13.87 -13.48 1.93
C LEU A 67 15.37 -13.76 2.06
N LYS A 68 15.76 -14.63 3.00
CA LYS A 68 17.15 -15.10 3.16
C LYS A 68 17.61 -15.93 1.97
N GLY A 69 16.76 -16.84 1.50
CA GLY A 69 17.05 -17.75 0.39
C GLY A 69 17.34 -17.01 -0.91
N VAL A 70 16.62 -15.91 -1.18
CA VAL A 70 16.84 -15.08 -2.37
C VAL A 70 17.74 -13.87 -2.15
N ARG A 71 18.24 -13.68 -0.91
CA ARG A 71 19.09 -12.54 -0.51
C ARG A 71 18.44 -11.19 -0.84
N THR A 72 17.22 -10.99 -0.36
CA THR A 72 16.45 -9.78 -0.64
C THR A 72 17.15 -8.54 -0.09
N ASP A 73 17.28 -7.52 -0.94
CA ASP A 73 17.75 -6.18 -0.57
C ASP A 73 16.58 -5.22 -0.33
N PHE A 74 15.47 -5.42 -1.04
CA PHE A 74 14.28 -4.57 -0.94
C PHE A 74 13.00 -5.40 -0.95
N VAL A 75 12.13 -5.18 0.04
CA VAL A 75 10.77 -5.70 0.05
C VAL A 75 9.85 -4.58 -0.43
N PHE A 76 9.25 -4.73 -1.59
CA PHE A 76 8.31 -3.77 -2.14
C PHE A 76 6.87 -4.20 -1.84
N GLY A 77 6.02 -3.27 -1.40
CA GLY A 77 4.61 -3.56 -1.08
C GLY A 77 4.45 -4.40 0.19
N ALA A 78 5.33 -4.20 1.18
CA ALA A 78 5.25 -4.92 2.43
C ALA A 78 3.91 -4.71 3.14
N PHE A 79 3.31 -3.53 2.99
CA PHE A 79 1.99 -3.23 3.51
C PHE A 79 1.31 -2.17 2.64
N HIS A 80 0.00 -2.27 2.44
CA HIS A 80 -0.77 -1.34 1.60
C HIS A 80 -1.87 -0.67 2.41
N HIS A 81 -1.73 0.61 2.74
CA HIS A 81 -2.74 1.33 3.52
C HIS A 81 -3.82 1.94 2.61
N TRP A 82 -4.69 1.10 2.03
CA TRP A 82 -5.75 1.53 1.10
C TRP A 82 -7.06 1.91 1.80
N ILE A 83 -7.41 1.14 2.83
CA ILE A 83 -8.59 1.35 3.66
C ILE A 83 -8.15 1.71 5.06
N THR A 84 -9.07 2.30 5.83
CA THR A 84 -8.88 2.61 7.24
C THR A 84 -8.28 1.42 8.00
N CYS A 85 -7.03 1.55 8.39
CA CYS A 85 -6.27 0.51 9.07
C CYS A 85 -6.40 0.68 10.59
N PRO A 86 -6.84 -0.36 11.33
CA PRO A 86 -6.90 -0.31 12.78
C PRO A 86 -5.51 -0.48 13.41
N GLU A 87 -5.34 -0.07 14.66
CA GLU A 87 -4.10 -0.33 15.40
C GLU A 87 -3.97 -1.83 15.69
N ARG A 88 -5.07 -2.45 16.13
CA ARG A 88 -5.26 -3.91 16.25
C ARG A 88 -6.60 -4.30 15.66
N CYS A 89 -6.75 -5.53 15.18
CA CYS A 89 -8.02 -5.97 14.58
C CYS A 89 -9.23 -5.81 15.50
N GLU A 90 -9.06 -5.93 16.82
CA GLU A 90 -10.13 -5.76 17.80
C GLU A 90 -10.71 -4.34 17.80
N ASP A 91 -9.95 -3.33 17.36
CA ASP A 91 -10.43 -1.94 17.30
C ASP A 91 -11.52 -1.74 16.22
N ILE A 92 -11.74 -2.74 15.35
CA ILE A 92 -12.87 -2.77 14.40
C ILE A 92 -14.21 -2.74 15.14
N PHE A 93 -14.29 -3.31 16.35
CA PHE A 93 -15.52 -3.30 17.15
C PHE A 93 -15.89 -1.91 17.68
N ASP A 94 -14.92 -0.99 17.73
CA ASP A 94 -15.12 0.39 18.17
C ASP A 94 -15.45 1.33 16.99
N ALA A 95 -15.48 0.80 15.75
CA ALA A 95 -15.75 1.60 14.56
C ALA A 95 -17.19 2.14 14.57
N PRO A 96 -17.39 3.43 14.28
CA PRO A 96 -18.73 3.99 14.11
C PRO A 96 -19.53 3.27 13.01
N PRO A 97 -20.87 3.20 13.12
CA PRO A 97 -21.72 2.56 12.10
C PRO A 97 -21.59 3.16 10.69
N GLU A 98 -21.17 4.43 10.59
CA GLU A 98 -20.89 5.10 9.31
C GLU A 98 -19.61 4.60 8.63
N CYS A 99 -18.71 4.00 9.40
CA CYS A 99 -17.44 3.47 8.92
C CYS A 99 -17.58 2.01 8.52
N ILE A 100 -18.29 1.23 9.34
CA ILE A 100 -18.52 -0.19 9.13
C ILE A 100 -19.98 -0.49 9.42
N ASP A 101 -20.67 -1.06 8.43
CA ASP A 101 -22.01 -1.59 8.61
C ASP A 101 -22.00 -2.58 9.80
N PRO A 102 -22.80 -2.34 10.86
CA PRO A 102 -22.83 -3.22 12.03
C PRO A 102 -23.12 -4.68 11.70
N SER A 103 -23.83 -4.97 10.61
CA SER A 103 -24.09 -6.34 10.15
C SER A 103 -22.85 -7.04 9.58
N LYS A 104 -21.81 -6.29 9.19
CA LYS A 104 -20.56 -6.76 8.60
C LYS A 104 -19.36 -6.68 9.55
N ILE A 105 -19.55 -6.19 10.78
CA ILE A 105 -18.45 -5.94 11.71
C ILE A 105 -17.64 -7.20 12.02
N GLN A 106 -18.32 -8.34 12.19
CA GLN A 106 -17.66 -9.62 12.43
C GLN A 106 -16.86 -10.08 11.21
N GLU A 107 -17.43 -9.96 10.00
CA GLU A 107 -16.74 -10.30 8.75
C GLU A 107 -15.46 -9.48 8.58
N GLN A 108 -15.51 -8.18 8.88
CA GLN A 108 -14.35 -7.30 8.79
C GLN A 108 -13.29 -7.63 9.84
N TYR A 109 -13.71 -7.97 11.07
CA TYR A 109 -12.80 -8.43 12.11
C TYR A 109 -12.06 -9.71 11.68
N GLU A 110 -12.77 -10.72 11.19
CA GLU A 110 -12.14 -11.97 10.72
C GLU A 110 -11.21 -11.70 9.54
N ARG A 111 -11.63 -10.89 8.56
CA ARG A 111 -10.78 -10.50 7.44
C ARG A 111 -9.51 -9.81 7.90
N CYS A 112 -9.59 -8.93 8.90
CA CYS A 112 -8.40 -8.31 9.49
C CYS A 112 -7.46 -9.35 10.08
N LYS A 113 -7.97 -10.32 10.85
CA LYS A 113 -7.17 -11.37 11.49
C LYS A 113 -6.52 -12.33 10.49
N GLU A 114 -7.26 -12.70 9.45
CA GLU A 114 -6.80 -13.61 8.39
C GLU A 114 -5.73 -12.97 7.52
N HIS A 115 -5.91 -11.71 7.14
CA HIS A 115 -4.94 -10.98 6.30
C HIS A 115 -3.79 -10.34 7.12
N GLY A 116 -3.90 -10.29 8.44
CA GLY A 116 -2.98 -9.56 9.31
C GLY A 116 -3.01 -8.04 9.05
N TYR A 117 -4.16 -7.48 8.68
CA TYR A 117 -4.30 -6.09 8.26
C TYR A 117 -4.48 -5.15 9.47
N SER A 118 -3.40 -4.97 10.26
CA SER A 118 -3.34 -3.97 11.33
C SER A 118 -1.91 -3.46 11.51
N PHE A 119 -1.75 -2.27 12.08
CA PHE A 119 -0.41 -1.74 12.35
C PHE A 119 0.39 -2.64 13.31
N THR A 120 -0.26 -3.22 14.33
CA THR A 120 0.39 -4.16 15.25
C THR A 120 0.88 -5.42 14.54
N GLU A 121 0.09 -6.03 13.65
CA GLU A 121 0.53 -7.23 12.91
C GLU A 121 1.67 -6.90 11.93
N PHE A 122 1.60 -5.75 11.24
CA PHE A 122 2.70 -5.30 10.40
C PHE A 122 3.98 -5.07 11.21
N GLN A 123 3.89 -4.38 12.35
CA GLN A 123 5.03 -4.15 13.24
C GLN A 123 5.65 -5.46 13.75
N ASN A 124 4.83 -6.43 14.15
CA ASN A 124 5.33 -7.74 14.57
C ASN A 124 6.07 -8.47 13.44
N ALA A 125 5.59 -8.33 12.20
CA ALA A 125 6.23 -8.93 11.03
C ALA A 125 7.56 -8.25 10.71
N THR A 126 7.61 -6.92 10.70
CA THR A 126 8.84 -6.16 10.43
C THR A 126 9.90 -6.39 11.50
N GLU A 127 9.53 -6.42 12.78
CA GLU A 127 10.47 -6.71 13.89
C GLU A 127 11.14 -8.07 13.72
N LYS A 128 10.36 -9.11 13.39
CA LYS A 128 10.90 -10.46 13.14
C LYS A 128 11.77 -10.53 11.91
N ILE A 129 11.35 -9.90 10.81
CA ILE A 129 12.12 -9.88 9.57
C ILE A 129 13.45 -9.14 9.78
N LYS A 130 13.43 -7.97 10.43
CA LYS A 130 14.64 -7.18 10.69
C LYS A 130 15.61 -7.88 11.64
N ALA A 131 15.13 -8.72 12.56
CA ALA A 131 16.00 -9.52 13.42
C ALA A 131 16.86 -10.54 12.62
N GLU A 132 16.35 -11.04 11.49
CA GLU A 132 16.97 -12.10 10.69
C GLU A 132 17.55 -11.61 9.36
N VAL A 133 17.02 -10.51 8.83
CA VAL A 133 17.37 -9.86 7.56
C VAL A 133 17.47 -8.34 7.77
N PRO A 134 18.40 -7.86 8.62
CA PRO A 134 18.44 -6.47 9.07
C PRO A 134 18.70 -5.46 7.95
N ASP A 135 19.42 -5.89 6.92
CA ASP A 135 19.88 -5.04 5.81
C ASP A 135 18.80 -4.85 4.73
N ALA A 136 17.73 -5.67 4.74
CA ALA A 136 16.66 -5.54 3.76
C ALA A 136 15.82 -4.28 4.04
N VAL A 137 15.65 -3.43 3.03
CA VAL A 137 14.78 -2.25 3.10
C VAL A 137 13.33 -2.70 2.96
N ILE A 138 12.47 -2.32 3.90
CA ILE A 138 11.03 -2.64 3.90
C ILE A 138 10.26 -1.43 3.37
N GLY A 139 9.76 -1.55 2.14
CA GLY A 139 8.93 -0.55 1.47
C GLY A 139 7.44 -0.83 1.62
N VAL A 140 6.67 0.18 2.02
CA VAL A 140 5.20 0.14 2.13
C VAL A 140 4.54 1.05 1.10
N SER A 141 3.26 0.85 0.85
CA SER A 141 2.46 1.64 -0.08
C SER A 141 1.40 2.44 0.67
N LEU A 142 1.39 3.76 0.46
CA LEU A 142 0.42 4.70 1.02
C LEU A 142 -0.13 5.58 -0.12
N PRO A 143 -1.22 5.16 -0.79
CA PRO A 143 -1.75 5.91 -1.94
C PRO A 143 -2.36 7.24 -1.48
N LEU A 144 -1.98 8.33 -2.16
CA LEU A 144 -2.64 9.62 -1.94
C LEU A 144 -4.03 9.64 -2.58
N GLU A 145 -4.27 8.88 -3.65
CA GLU A 145 -5.52 8.90 -4.41
C GLU A 145 -6.79 8.47 -3.67
N PHE A 146 -6.69 7.82 -2.51
CA PHE A 146 -7.84 7.25 -1.79
C PHE A 146 -8.03 7.85 -0.39
N LEU A 147 -8.90 8.86 -0.30
CA LEU A 147 -9.44 9.31 0.99
C LEU A 147 -10.74 8.55 1.30
N ASN A 148 -10.74 7.78 2.39
CA ASN A 148 -11.90 7.01 2.80
C ASN A 148 -12.97 7.94 3.41
N PRO A 149 -14.27 7.80 3.04
CA PRO A 149 -15.36 8.58 3.62
C PRO A 149 -15.43 8.48 5.15
N CYS A 150 -15.07 7.31 5.71
CA CYS A 150 -14.67 7.24 7.11
C CYS A 150 -13.20 6.87 7.21
N SER A 151 -12.42 7.72 7.86
CA SER A 151 -11.00 7.53 8.11
C SER A 151 -10.71 7.48 9.61
N ARG A 152 -9.56 6.93 9.99
CA ARG A 152 -9.08 6.91 11.37
C ARG A 152 -7.67 7.47 11.42
N ASN A 153 -7.44 8.52 12.20
CA ASN A 153 -6.09 9.02 12.43
C ASN A 153 -5.24 7.91 13.08
N SER A 154 -4.16 7.51 12.44
CA SER A 154 -3.37 6.34 12.86
C SER A 154 -2.52 6.57 14.10
N ILE A 155 -2.41 7.81 14.56
CA ILE A 155 -1.66 8.17 15.77
C ILE A 155 -2.61 8.40 16.94
N THR A 156 -3.69 9.17 16.76
CA THR A 156 -4.62 9.50 17.84
C THR A 156 -5.72 8.45 18.01
N GLY A 157 -6.03 7.70 16.95
CA GLY A 157 -7.13 6.74 16.91
C GLY A 157 -8.51 7.38 16.72
N GLU A 158 -8.58 8.69 16.53
CA GLU A 158 -9.82 9.42 16.27
C GLU A 158 -10.42 9.05 14.92
N PHE A 159 -11.74 8.89 14.87
CA PHE A 159 -12.49 8.67 13.64
C PHE A 159 -12.93 10.01 13.03
N LEU A 160 -12.68 10.15 11.73
CA LEU A 160 -13.14 11.25 10.90
C LEU A 160 -14.23 10.72 9.98
N LEU A 161 -15.44 11.24 10.14
CA LEU A 161 -16.62 10.77 9.42
C LEU A 161 -16.79 11.48 8.08
N ARG A 162 -17.82 11.07 7.33
CA ARG A 162 -18.07 11.49 5.94
C ARG A 162 -18.05 12.99 5.75
N ASN A 163 -18.67 13.74 6.66
CA ASN A 163 -18.72 15.20 6.56
C ASN A 163 -17.33 15.82 6.71
N GLU A 164 -16.49 15.27 7.57
CA GLU A 164 -15.13 15.79 7.83
C GLU A 164 -14.19 15.44 6.68
N THR A 165 -14.25 14.20 6.19
CA THR A 165 -13.44 13.73 5.06
C THR A 165 -13.91 14.34 3.73
N TRP A 166 -15.19 14.69 3.58
CA TRP A 166 -15.66 15.42 2.40
C TRP A 166 -15.07 16.83 2.29
N GLU A 167 -14.81 17.51 3.42
CA GLU A 167 -14.12 18.80 3.42
C GLU A 167 -12.63 18.70 3.05
N MET A 168 -12.07 17.50 3.10
CA MET A 168 -10.68 17.20 2.70
C MET A 168 -10.56 16.81 1.23
N ALA A 169 -11.67 16.62 0.52
CA ALA A 169 -11.69 16.29 -0.90
C ALA A 169 -11.28 17.49 -1.76
N LEU A 170 -10.61 17.23 -2.90
CA LEU A 170 -10.16 18.28 -3.81
C LEU A 170 -11.35 19.07 -4.37
N ASP A 171 -11.27 20.39 -4.17
CA ASP A 171 -12.28 21.37 -4.57
C ASP A 171 -11.63 22.47 -5.41
N PRO A 172 -11.65 22.36 -6.75
CA PRO A 172 -11.07 23.37 -7.62
C PRO A 172 -11.67 24.78 -7.43
N SER A 173 -12.94 24.86 -7.01
CA SER A 173 -13.67 26.12 -6.91
C SER A 173 -13.10 27.08 -5.85
N LYS A 174 -12.38 26.55 -4.84
CA LYS A 174 -11.73 27.39 -3.82
C LYS A 174 -10.63 28.31 -4.39
N TRP A 175 -10.11 27.97 -5.58
CA TRP A 175 -9.16 28.80 -6.32
C TRP A 175 -9.82 29.61 -7.46
N GLY A 176 -11.15 29.67 -7.51
CA GLY A 176 -11.89 30.37 -8.56
C GLY A 176 -11.97 29.63 -9.90
N ILE A 177 -11.59 28.36 -9.94
CA ILE A 177 -11.77 27.51 -11.13
C ILE A 177 -13.28 27.19 -11.24
N PRO A 178 -13.91 27.33 -12.41
CA PRO A 178 -15.35 27.13 -12.58
C PRO A 178 -15.71 25.64 -12.67
N VAL A 179 -15.26 24.86 -11.68
CA VAL A 179 -15.53 23.44 -11.47
C VAL A 179 -15.75 23.24 -9.97
N THR A 180 -16.94 22.77 -9.58
CA THR A 180 -17.25 22.50 -8.17
C THR A 180 -16.56 21.24 -7.66
N ARG A 181 -16.51 21.08 -6.33
CA ARG A 181 -16.08 19.84 -5.70
C ARG A 181 -16.87 18.65 -6.23
N GLU A 182 -18.19 18.74 -6.29
CA GLU A 182 -19.06 17.67 -6.77
C GLU A 182 -18.76 17.33 -8.23
N GLU A 183 -18.61 18.32 -9.11
CA GLU A 183 -18.28 18.09 -10.52
C GLU A 183 -16.93 17.38 -10.68
N PHE A 184 -15.91 17.82 -9.95
CA PHE A 184 -14.59 17.20 -10.00
C PHE A 184 -14.60 15.76 -9.47
N GLN A 185 -15.24 15.54 -8.32
CA GLN A 185 -15.30 14.22 -7.68
C GLN A 185 -16.14 13.23 -8.52
N THR A 186 -17.25 13.68 -9.11
CA THR A 186 -18.04 12.87 -10.07
C THR A 186 -17.21 12.50 -11.30
N TRP A 187 -16.49 13.45 -11.91
CA TRP A 187 -15.59 13.16 -13.03
C TRP A 187 -14.51 12.13 -12.65
N TRP A 188 -13.95 12.23 -11.44
CA TRP A 188 -13.00 11.24 -10.93
C TRP A 188 -13.64 9.86 -10.76
N ALA A 189 -14.88 9.80 -10.25
CA ALA A 189 -15.64 8.57 -10.10
C ALA A 189 -15.97 7.91 -11.45
N GLU A 190 -16.32 8.68 -12.48
CA GLU A 190 -16.55 8.20 -13.84
C GLU A 190 -15.28 7.53 -14.42
N ARG A 191 -14.12 8.18 -14.22
CA ARG A 191 -12.82 7.65 -14.67
C ARG A 191 -12.49 6.29 -14.06
N HIS A 192 -12.98 6.01 -12.85
CA HIS A 192 -12.76 4.75 -12.14
C HIS A 192 -13.93 3.76 -12.31
N GLY A 193 -14.98 4.11 -13.06
CA GLY A 193 -16.16 3.27 -13.24
C GLY A 193 -16.98 3.08 -11.96
N TRP A 194 -16.95 4.06 -11.05
CA TRP A 194 -17.70 4.00 -9.78
C TRP A 194 -19.13 4.54 -9.89
N VAL A 195 -19.43 5.32 -10.94
CA VAL A 195 -20.78 5.79 -11.22
C VAL A 195 -21.63 4.63 -11.75
N LYS A 196 -22.70 4.29 -11.03
CA LYS A 196 -23.61 3.19 -11.38
C LYS A 196 -24.94 3.68 -11.95
N GLU A 197 -25.50 4.72 -11.36
CA GLU A 197 -26.81 5.28 -11.70
C GLU A 197 -26.77 6.81 -11.62
N GLU A 198 -27.64 7.48 -12.37
CA GLU A 198 -27.80 8.93 -12.36
C GLU A 198 -29.16 9.32 -11.74
N PRO A 199 -29.25 10.40 -10.93
CA PRO A 199 -28.18 11.35 -10.60
C PRO A 199 -27.18 10.79 -9.57
N TYR A 200 -25.88 10.92 -9.84
CA TYR A 200 -24.82 10.51 -8.92
C TYR A 200 -24.51 11.56 -7.86
N ASN A 201 -24.51 11.17 -6.59
CA ASN A 201 -24.05 12.00 -5.48
C ASN A 201 -22.66 11.56 -5.02
N PRO A 202 -21.58 12.25 -5.43
CA PRO A 202 -20.22 11.82 -5.13
C PRO A 202 -19.95 11.75 -3.62
N LYS A 203 -20.54 12.66 -2.82
CA LYS A 203 -20.37 12.66 -1.37
C LYS A 203 -20.90 11.37 -0.74
N GLU A 204 -22.06 10.89 -1.17
CA GLU A 204 -22.71 9.74 -0.54
C GLU A 204 -22.29 8.41 -1.18
N GLU A 205 -21.98 8.41 -2.47
CA GLU A 205 -21.84 7.19 -3.26
C GLU A 205 -20.39 6.83 -3.64
N MET A 206 -19.44 7.78 -3.58
CA MET A 206 -18.04 7.45 -3.87
C MET A 206 -17.45 6.55 -2.78
N PRO A 207 -16.75 5.46 -3.17
CA PRO A 207 -16.06 4.62 -2.22
C PRO A 207 -14.85 5.33 -1.60
N PHE A 208 -14.22 6.23 -2.35
CA PHE A 208 -13.08 7.04 -1.94
C PHE A 208 -13.16 8.41 -2.62
N TYR A 209 -12.86 9.48 -1.89
CA TYR A 209 -12.69 10.82 -2.48
C TYR A 209 -11.27 10.98 -2.99
N PHE A 210 -11.09 11.79 -4.04
CA PHE A 210 -9.78 12.26 -4.44
C PHE A 210 -9.38 13.44 -3.54
N PRO A 211 -8.32 13.34 -2.72
CA PRO A 211 -8.07 14.32 -1.68
C PRO A 211 -7.33 15.56 -2.17
N ASP A 212 -7.41 16.59 -1.33
CA ASP A 212 -6.67 17.83 -1.48
C ASP A 212 -5.40 17.84 -0.63
N PRO A 213 -4.19 17.73 -1.22
CA PRO A 213 -2.94 17.78 -0.45
C PRO A 213 -2.71 19.12 0.25
N SER A 214 -3.36 20.20 -0.19
CA SER A 214 -3.27 21.53 0.45
C SER A 214 -4.25 21.71 1.61
N ASN A 215 -5.18 20.77 1.83
CA ASN A 215 -6.06 20.81 2.99
C ASN A 215 -5.28 20.37 4.26
N PRO A 216 -5.24 21.19 5.32
CA PRO A 216 -4.47 20.87 6.52
C PRO A 216 -4.98 19.63 7.26
N GLY A 217 -6.29 19.38 7.27
CA GLY A 217 -6.87 18.18 7.87
C GLY A 217 -6.48 16.92 7.10
N PHE A 218 -6.44 16.99 5.77
CA PHE A 218 -5.93 15.89 4.95
C PHE A 218 -4.44 15.64 5.20
N GLN A 219 -3.61 16.70 5.23
CA GLN A 219 -2.18 16.55 5.52
C GLN A 219 -1.97 15.87 6.88
N GLU A 220 -2.68 16.31 7.91
CA GLU A 220 -2.58 15.71 9.25
C GLU A 220 -2.94 14.22 9.22
N LEU A 221 -4.06 13.88 8.60
CA LEU A 221 -4.51 12.50 8.47
C LEU A 221 -3.49 11.64 7.70
N PHE A 222 -3.08 12.07 6.51
CA PHE A 222 -2.15 11.34 5.66
C PHE A 222 -0.79 11.14 6.35
N LEU A 223 -0.27 12.19 7.00
CA LEU A 223 0.96 12.11 7.77
C LEU A 223 0.82 11.22 9.00
N SER A 224 -0.36 11.11 9.61
CA SER A 224 -0.59 10.17 10.71
C SER A 224 -0.36 8.72 10.26
N HIS A 225 -0.83 8.36 9.05
CA HIS A 225 -0.62 7.04 8.46
C HIS A 225 0.86 6.80 8.18
N ALA A 226 1.52 7.75 7.52
CA ALA A 226 2.95 7.63 7.18
C ALA A 226 3.83 7.48 8.43
N LYS A 227 3.59 8.30 9.46
CA LYS A 227 4.31 8.23 10.74
C LYS A 227 4.10 6.88 11.43
N ARG A 228 2.86 6.40 11.48
CA ARG A 228 2.56 5.11 12.11
C ARG A 228 3.22 3.93 11.37
N LEU A 229 3.31 4.00 10.03
CA LEU A 229 4.04 3.02 9.22
C LEU A 229 5.54 3.03 9.50
N ILE A 230 6.15 4.22 9.66
CA ILE A 230 7.55 4.37 10.08
C ILE A 230 7.76 3.75 11.47
N ASP A 231 6.89 4.07 12.42
CA ASP A 231 6.94 3.50 13.78
C ASP A 231 6.75 1.98 13.78
N ALA A 232 6.02 1.44 12.79
CA ALA A 232 5.87 0.01 12.57
C ALA A 232 7.06 -0.63 11.84
N GLY A 233 8.13 0.11 11.53
CA GLY A 233 9.37 -0.43 10.95
C GLY A 233 9.45 -0.38 9.43
N ALA A 234 8.65 0.47 8.75
CA ALA A 234 8.87 0.77 7.34
C ALA A 234 10.11 1.65 7.15
N ASP A 235 10.96 1.29 6.18
CA ASP A 235 12.15 2.06 5.80
C ASP A 235 11.87 3.01 4.62
N ALA A 236 10.89 2.67 3.79
CA ALA A 236 10.52 3.44 2.61
C ALA A 236 8.99 3.46 2.44
N ILE A 237 8.46 4.59 1.94
CA ILE A 237 7.04 4.76 1.63
C ILE A 237 6.92 5.11 0.15
N TRP A 238 6.23 4.26 -0.60
CA TRP A 238 5.75 4.54 -1.93
C TRP A 238 4.42 5.29 -1.82
N ILE A 239 4.38 6.53 -2.30
CA ILE A 239 3.16 7.35 -2.33
C ILE A 239 2.61 7.35 -3.75
N ASP A 240 1.52 6.62 -3.96
CA ASP A 240 0.85 6.62 -5.24
C ASP A 240 0.18 7.98 -5.52
N MET A 241 0.26 8.44 -6.76
CA MET A 241 -0.39 9.67 -7.24
C MET A 241 -0.04 10.96 -6.48
N LEU A 242 1.12 11.03 -5.81
CA LEU A 242 1.52 12.19 -4.98
C LEU A 242 1.34 13.57 -5.66
N PHE A 243 1.75 13.68 -6.93
CA PHE A 243 1.66 14.93 -7.71
C PHE A 243 0.49 14.93 -8.72
N MET A 244 -0.41 13.95 -8.65
CA MET A 244 -1.58 13.92 -9.52
C MET A 244 -2.52 15.11 -9.29
N PRO A 245 -2.78 15.59 -8.05
CA PRO A 245 -3.64 16.75 -7.84
C PRO A 245 -3.19 17.99 -8.62
N SER A 246 -1.90 18.33 -8.60
CA SER A 246 -1.37 19.49 -9.34
C SER A 246 -1.46 19.29 -10.86
N LEU A 247 -1.17 18.08 -11.35
CA LEU A 247 -1.31 17.74 -12.78
C LEU A 247 -2.77 17.88 -13.26
N LEU A 248 -3.74 17.44 -12.47
CA LEU A 248 -5.15 17.54 -12.82
C LEU A 248 -5.64 19.00 -12.81
N LEU A 249 -5.17 19.80 -11.85
CA LEU A 249 -5.46 21.23 -11.82
C LEU A 249 -4.82 21.98 -12.99
N GLU A 250 -3.62 21.58 -13.43
CA GLU A 250 -2.98 22.11 -14.65
C GLU A 250 -3.85 21.81 -15.87
N GLN A 251 -4.39 20.59 -15.97
CA GLN A 251 -5.29 20.21 -17.07
C GLN A 251 -6.59 21.02 -17.08
N LEU A 252 -7.17 21.29 -15.90
CA LEU A 252 -8.40 22.09 -15.78
C LEU A 252 -8.19 23.57 -16.12
N THR A 253 -7.03 24.12 -15.79
CA THR A 253 -6.73 25.54 -15.96
C THR A 253 -6.04 25.86 -17.27
N GLY A 254 -5.31 24.90 -17.85
CA GLY A 254 -4.41 25.10 -18.97
C GLY A 254 -3.17 25.95 -18.62
N ASP A 255 -2.89 26.17 -17.33
CA ASP A 255 -1.81 27.03 -16.86
C ASP A 255 -1.03 26.40 -15.70
N VAL A 256 0.20 25.98 -15.98
CA VAL A 256 1.14 25.43 -14.99
C VAL A 256 1.49 26.44 -13.87
N ASN A 257 1.32 27.74 -14.11
CA ASN A 257 1.60 28.79 -13.13
C ASN A 257 0.36 29.19 -12.32
N HIS A 258 -0.81 28.59 -12.60
CA HIS A 258 -2.02 28.87 -11.86
C HIS A 258 -1.81 28.59 -10.36
N ILE A 259 -2.38 29.44 -9.50
CA ILE A 259 -2.17 29.36 -8.04
C ILE A 259 -2.53 27.97 -7.48
N ALA A 260 -3.61 27.36 -7.97
CA ALA A 260 -4.03 26.01 -7.60
C ALA A 260 -2.96 24.95 -7.89
N VAL A 261 -2.28 25.01 -9.04
CA VAL A 261 -1.24 24.06 -9.44
C VAL A 261 -0.03 24.20 -8.53
N ARG A 262 0.39 25.44 -8.27
CA ARG A 262 1.55 25.73 -7.42
C ARG A 262 1.32 25.34 -5.97
N GLU A 263 0.20 25.75 -5.37
CA GLU A 263 -0.10 25.44 -3.97
C GLU A 263 -0.26 23.94 -3.73
N THR A 264 -0.90 23.21 -4.65
CA THR A 264 -1.02 21.74 -4.51
C THR A 264 0.31 21.02 -4.73
N PHE A 265 1.16 21.48 -5.66
CA PHE A 265 2.51 20.94 -5.82
C PHE A 265 3.36 21.16 -4.57
N GLU A 266 3.38 22.39 -4.05
CA GLU A 266 4.11 22.75 -2.83
C GLU A 266 3.61 21.94 -1.62
N ALA A 267 2.30 21.76 -1.47
CA ALA A 267 1.73 20.95 -0.40
C ALA A 267 2.07 19.45 -0.53
N SER A 268 2.06 18.89 -1.74
CA SER A 268 2.52 17.51 -1.97
C SER A 268 4.01 17.35 -1.65
N SER A 269 4.85 18.33 -1.99
CA SER A 269 6.27 18.32 -1.59
C SER A 269 6.44 18.40 -0.07
N GLU A 270 5.64 19.23 0.62
CA GLU A 270 5.68 19.37 2.08
C GLU A 270 5.36 18.05 2.80
N ILE A 271 4.45 17.23 2.26
CA ILE A 271 4.19 15.88 2.78
C ILE A 271 5.48 15.04 2.79
N VAL A 272 6.24 15.07 1.70
CA VAL A 272 7.52 14.33 1.59
C VAL A 272 8.54 14.85 2.59
N ASP A 273 8.67 16.17 2.72
CA ASP A 273 9.61 16.79 3.66
C ASP A 273 9.30 16.40 5.11
N LYS A 274 8.02 16.42 5.50
CA LYS A 274 7.57 16.03 6.84
C LYS A 274 7.78 14.53 7.12
N ILE A 275 7.64 13.67 6.11
CA ILE A 275 7.95 12.24 6.22
C ILE A 275 9.45 12.04 6.44
N HIS A 276 10.30 12.71 5.66
CA HIS A 276 11.76 12.64 5.82
C HIS A 276 12.22 13.17 7.18
N GLU A 277 11.67 14.30 7.64
CA GLU A 277 11.97 14.88 8.95
C GLU A 277 11.63 13.88 10.06
N TYR A 278 10.42 13.31 10.03
CA TYR A 278 9.99 12.35 11.03
C TYR A 278 10.87 11.09 11.04
N GLY A 279 11.12 10.49 9.87
CA GLY A 279 11.96 9.30 9.74
C GLY A 279 13.39 9.53 10.24
N SER A 280 13.97 10.70 9.97
CA SER A 280 15.33 11.05 10.41
C SER A 280 15.45 11.18 11.94
N VAL A 281 14.44 11.80 12.57
CA VAL A 281 14.38 11.95 14.03
C VAL A 281 14.16 10.59 14.70
N SER A 282 13.20 9.80 14.22
CA SER A 282 12.92 8.46 14.75
C SER A 282 14.14 7.55 14.67
N TYR A 283 14.86 7.55 13.54
CA TYR A 283 16.08 6.77 13.38
C TYR A 283 17.21 7.20 14.33
N THR A 284 17.38 8.52 14.53
CA THR A 284 18.37 9.05 15.48
C THR A 284 18.04 8.65 16.92
N SER A 285 16.75 8.64 17.28
CA SER A 285 16.30 8.24 18.61
C SER A 285 16.50 6.74 18.89
N LEU A 286 16.32 5.88 17.87
CA LEU A 286 16.58 4.44 17.94
C LEU A 286 18.09 4.15 18.09
N ARG A 287 18.95 4.86 17.34
CA ARG A 287 20.41 4.79 17.51
C ARG A 287 20.86 5.18 18.92
N ALA A 288 20.26 6.21 19.51
CA ALA A 288 20.60 6.65 20.87
C ALA A 288 20.18 5.64 21.96
N ARG A 289 19.21 4.75 21.68
CA ARG A 289 18.74 3.70 22.59
C ARG A 289 19.47 2.36 22.44
N GLY A 290 20.50 2.28 21.59
CA GLY A 290 21.35 1.09 21.45
C GLY A 290 20.77 -0.04 20.59
N THR A 291 19.59 0.13 20.01
CA THR A 291 19.06 -0.77 18.98
C THR A 291 19.69 -0.39 17.63
N THR A 292 20.76 -1.09 17.26
CA THR A 292 21.53 -0.83 16.04
C THR A 292 21.12 -1.80 14.93
N HIS A 293 20.74 -1.26 13.77
CA HIS A 293 21.08 -1.82 12.47
C HIS A 293 21.71 -0.69 11.64
N ALA A 294 23.00 -0.85 11.34
CA ALA A 294 23.80 0.10 10.58
C ALA A 294 23.67 -0.21 9.08
N LEU A 295 23.51 0.84 8.27
CA LEU A 295 23.72 0.81 6.81
C LEU A 295 25.17 0.42 6.47
#